data_AF-A0A841LAT1-F1
#
_entry.id   AF-A0A841LAT1-F1
#
_cell.length_a   1.000
_cell.length_b   1.000
_cell.length_c   1.000
_cell.angle_alpha   90.00
_cell.angle_beta   90.00
_cell.angle_gamma   90.00
#
_symmetry.space_group_name_H-M   'P 1'
#
loop_
_entity.id
_entity.type
_entity.pdbx_description
1 polymer ?
#
loop_
_entity_poly.entity_id
_entity_poly.type
_entity_poly.pdbx_seq_one_letter_code
_entity_poly.pdbx_strand_id
1 'polypeptide(L)'
;MSVSKILGLGLLAAGIAAAPASALTTFASISPATTSLNVRFVGDNGTSRLFTTTSATDNAASGVPVFFTLALDGVPAALQSVNARFTLDASMPSGVVNNAGAFSLLGATGNFSILANNPITANGITGFNLLSAVFTGGSVNGTVGSSAGSFGSSTEGGGTITYTSDFLSFDQISNSDFSLALTAVTNAFSTNGNRVNDFRATIGGQFSSEPLPSFVPEPGTWAMLILGFGLVGVSARRRRNTTVVA
;
A
#
# COMPACT_ATOMS: atom_id res chain seq x y z
N MET A 1 -23.78 70.64 -12.07
CA MET A 1 -23.13 70.16 -10.83
C MET A 1 -24.11 69.30 -10.05
N SER A 2 -23.92 67.98 -10.05
CA SER A 2 -24.37 67.09 -8.98
C SER A 2 -23.63 65.76 -9.16
N VAL A 3 -22.96 65.34 -8.09
CA VAL A 3 -22.09 64.17 -7.98
C VAL A 3 -22.90 63.06 -7.31
N SER A 4 -22.87 61.84 -7.86
CA SER A 4 -23.20 60.63 -7.08
C SER A 4 -22.23 59.50 -7.43
N LYS A 5 -21.45 59.13 -6.42
CA LYS A 5 -20.40 58.11 -6.42
C LYS A 5 -21.02 56.73 -6.55
N ILE A 6 -20.55 55.93 -7.51
CA ILE A 6 -20.83 54.49 -7.57
C ILE A 6 -19.72 53.77 -6.78
N LEU A 7 -20.10 53.14 -5.67
CA LEU A 7 -19.31 52.11 -4.99
C LEU A 7 -19.25 50.87 -5.90
N GLY A 8 -18.05 50.39 -6.22
CA GLY A 8 -17.82 49.08 -6.82
C GLY A 8 -17.08 48.18 -5.84
N LEU A 9 -17.73 47.08 -5.43
CA LEU A 9 -17.25 46.06 -4.51
C LEU A 9 -15.88 45.48 -4.91
N GLY A 10 -15.01 45.26 -3.93
CA GLY A 10 -13.80 44.45 -4.07
C GLY A 10 -14.13 42.96 -4.16
N LEU A 11 -13.60 42.29 -5.18
CA LEU A 11 -13.56 40.83 -5.28
C LEU A 11 -12.55 40.28 -4.26
N LEU A 12 -13.03 39.48 -3.30
CA LEU A 12 -12.18 38.55 -2.54
C LEU A 12 -11.99 37.28 -3.38
N ALA A 13 -10.77 37.08 -3.86
CA ALA A 13 -10.35 35.83 -4.47
C ALA A 13 -10.17 34.76 -3.37
N ALA A 14 -11.06 33.78 -3.34
CA ALA A 14 -10.89 32.59 -2.51
C ALA A 14 -9.81 31.72 -3.13
N GLY A 15 -8.64 31.67 -2.48
CA GLY A 15 -7.59 30.70 -2.79
C GLY A 15 -8.08 29.30 -2.48
N ILE A 16 -8.36 28.52 -3.52
CA ILE A 16 -8.48 27.07 -3.43
C ILE A 16 -7.11 26.53 -3.02
N ALA A 17 -6.94 26.25 -1.73
CA ALA A 17 -5.80 25.50 -1.24
C ALA A 17 -5.88 24.09 -1.84
N ALA A 18 -4.97 23.77 -2.76
CA ALA A 18 -4.79 22.41 -3.23
C ALA A 18 -4.45 21.55 -2.01
N ALA A 19 -5.25 20.51 -1.74
CA ALA A 19 -4.92 19.54 -0.73
C ALA A 19 -3.54 18.93 -1.05
N PRO A 20 -2.68 18.68 -0.06
CA PRO A 20 -1.44 17.97 -0.30
C PRO A 20 -1.78 16.60 -0.89
N ALA A 21 -1.15 16.26 -2.02
CA ALA A 21 -1.19 14.90 -2.54
C ALA A 21 -0.59 13.98 -1.47
N SER A 22 -1.37 13.03 -0.96
CA SER A 22 -0.86 12.11 0.06
C SER A 22 0.02 11.08 -0.65
N ALA A 23 1.22 10.85 -0.12
CA ALA A 23 2.18 9.95 -0.72
C ALA A 23 1.94 8.53 -0.18
N LEU A 24 2.04 7.54 -1.06
CA LEU A 24 2.05 6.14 -0.70
C LEU A 24 3.20 5.86 0.28
N THR A 25 2.89 5.40 1.50
CA THR A 25 3.88 5.13 2.55
C THR A 25 4.14 3.63 2.66
N THR A 26 5.41 3.24 2.58
CA THR A 26 5.81 1.85 2.86
C THR A 26 5.72 1.59 4.34
N PHE A 27 4.79 0.73 4.74
CA PHE A 27 4.57 0.39 6.15
C PHE A 27 5.23 -0.93 6.53
N ALA A 28 5.48 -1.83 5.58
CA ALA A 28 6.13 -3.11 5.85
C ALA A 28 7.03 -3.59 4.72
N SER A 29 7.97 -4.47 5.05
CA SER A 29 8.82 -5.15 4.08
C SER A 29 9.11 -6.58 4.49
N ILE A 30 9.45 -7.39 3.49
CA ILE A 30 9.98 -8.74 3.68
C ILE A 30 11.32 -8.88 2.96
N SER A 31 12.25 -9.56 3.62
CA SER A 31 13.49 -10.00 2.98
C SER A 31 13.63 -11.53 3.11
N PRO A 32 14.21 -12.20 2.10
CA PRO A 32 14.42 -13.64 2.17
C PRO A 32 15.33 -13.99 3.36
N ALA A 33 14.91 -14.94 4.20
CA ALA A 33 15.78 -15.44 5.27
C ALA A 33 16.82 -16.45 4.77
N THR A 34 16.67 -16.90 3.52
CA THR A 34 17.58 -17.84 2.85
C THR A 34 17.78 -17.42 1.41
N THR A 35 18.86 -17.86 0.78
CA THR A 35 19.12 -17.65 -0.65
C THR A 35 18.42 -18.68 -1.55
N SER A 36 17.66 -19.61 -0.96
CA SER A 36 16.94 -20.65 -1.68
C SER A 36 15.85 -20.08 -2.58
N LEU A 37 15.71 -20.69 -3.77
CA LEU A 37 14.58 -20.45 -4.66
C LEU A 37 13.31 -20.91 -3.95
N ASN A 38 12.44 -19.94 -3.64
CA ASN A 38 11.34 -20.09 -2.71
C ASN A 38 10.00 -19.66 -3.30
N VAL A 39 10.00 -19.29 -4.58
CA VAL A 39 8.81 -19.02 -5.37
C VAL A 39 8.90 -19.81 -6.66
N ARG A 40 7.75 -20.35 -7.08
CA ARG A 40 7.58 -21.06 -8.33
C ARG A 40 6.47 -20.41 -9.13
N PHE A 41 6.75 -20.20 -10.40
CA PHE A 41 5.77 -19.90 -11.41
C PHE A 41 5.59 -21.10 -12.32
N VAL A 42 4.34 -21.48 -12.56
CA VAL A 42 3.95 -22.50 -13.55
C VAL A 42 3.14 -21.79 -14.62
N GLY A 43 3.72 -21.71 -15.81
CA GLY A 43 3.12 -21.08 -16.97
C GLY A 43 2.25 -22.07 -17.73
N ASP A 44 0.95 -21.78 -17.82
CA ASP A 44 0.00 -22.60 -18.57
C ASP A 44 -0.78 -21.76 -19.60
N ASN A 45 -1.27 -22.42 -20.65
CA ASN A 45 -2.08 -21.79 -21.69
C ASN A 45 -3.47 -21.38 -21.21
N GLY A 46 -3.96 -21.95 -20.10
CA GLY A 46 -5.19 -21.54 -19.44
C GLY A 46 -4.93 -20.59 -18.29
N THR A 47 -4.50 -21.15 -17.16
CA THR A 47 -4.29 -20.41 -15.91
C THR A 47 -2.89 -20.66 -15.39
N SER A 48 -2.06 -19.63 -15.39
CA SER A 48 -0.74 -19.68 -14.76
C SER A 48 -0.87 -19.50 -13.25
N ARG A 49 0.12 -19.98 -12.50
CA ARG A 49 0.12 -19.89 -11.03
C ARG A 49 1.48 -19.48 -10.49
N LEU A 50 1.49 -18.52 -9.57
CA LEU A 50 2.65 -18.08 -8.82
C LEU A 50 2.44 -18.43 -7.34
N PHE A 51 3.35 -19.19 -6.74
CA PHE A 51 3.22 -19.59 -5.35
C PHE A 51 4.57 -19.79 -4.67
N THR A 52 4.59 -19.65 -3.34
CA THR A 52 5.79 -19.94 -2.54
C THR A 52 5.99 -21.44 -2.33
N THR A 53 7.25 -21.86 -2.21
CA THR A 53 7.65 -23.25 -1.97
C THR A 53 8.67 -23.32 -0.82
N THR A 54 8.74 -24.46 -0.13
CA THR A 54 9.71 -24.69 0.96
C THR A 54 11.14 -24.84 0.46
N SER A 55 11.32 -25.30 -0.78
CA SER A 55 12.63 -25.47 -1.40
C SER A 55 12.59 -25.26 -2.91
N ALA A 56 13.78 -25.28 -3.53
CA ALA A 56 13.98 -25.13 -4.97
C ALA A 56 13.44 -26.30 -5.80
N THR A 57 13.10 -27.44 -5.19
CA THR A 57 12.61 -28.64 -5.90
C THR A 57 11.15 -28.93 -5.60
N ASP A 58 10.56 -28.32 -4.57
CA ASP A 58 9.18 -28.57 -4.18
C ASP A 58 8.18 -28.07 -5.22
N ASN A 59 7.12 -28.85 -5.43
CA ASN A 59 6.10 -28.57 -6.43
C ASN A 59 4.76 -28.13 -5.82
N ALA A 60 4.64 -28.14 -4.50
CA ALA A 60 3.43 -27.75 -3.77
C ALA A 60 3.60 -26.38 -3.11
N ALA A 61 2.50 -25.64 -2.99
CA ALA A 61 2.47 -24.37 -2.27
C ALA A 61 2.75 -24.58 -0.78
N SER A 62 3.66 -23.78 -0.23
CA SER A 62 4.05 -23.83 1.17
C SER A 62 4.70 -22.51 1.60
N GLY A 63 4.84 -22.29 2.90
CA GLY A 63 5.45 -21.07 3.43
C GLY A 63 6.97 -21.09 3.35
N VAL A 64 7.57 -19.94 3.05
CA VAL A 64 9.03 -19.72 3.07
C VAL A 64 9.42 -18.86 4.27
N PRO A 65 10.57 -19.12 4.93
CA PRO A 65 11.09 -18.22 5.95
C PRO A 65 11.51 -16.85 5.37
N VAL A 66 11.03 -15.77 5.98
CA VAL A 66 11.39 -14.39 5.68
C VAL A 66 11.69 -13.62 6.96
N PHE A 67 12.46 -12.54 6.86
CA PHE A 67 12.49 -11.50 7.87
C PHE A 67 11.45 -10.45 7.51
N PHE A 68 10.47 -10.27 8.39
CA PHE A 68 9.46 -9.23 8.28
C PHE A 68 9.87 -8.01 9.11
N THR A 69 9.74 -6.83 8.51
CA THR A 69 9.99 -5.56 9.19
C THR A 69 8.80 -4.64 9.01
N LEU A 70 8.30 -4.11 10.13
CA LEU A 70 7.32 -3.04 10.12
C LEU A 70 8.05 -1.69 10.22
N ALA A 71 7.87 -0.86 9.20
CA ALA A 71 8.57 0.40 8.96
C ALA A 71 7.69 1.63 9.26
N LEU A 72 6.94 1.59 10.36
CA LEU A 72 6.14 2.71 10.85
C LEU A 72 6.82 3.34 12.07
N ASP A 73 6.67 4.65 12.23
CA ASP A 73 7.15 5.35 13.43
C ASP A 73 6.40 4.87 14.67
N GLY A 74 7.12 4.69 15.78
CA GLY A 74 6.53 4.26 17.06
C GLY A 74 6.20 2.77 17.16
N VAL A 75 6.64 1.95 16.20
CA VAL A 75 6.45 0.50 16.24
C VAL A 75 7.26 -0.13 17.39
N PRO A 76 6.63 -0.99 18.22
CA PRO A 76 7.32 -1.74 19.26
C PRO A 76 8.51 -2.52 18.71
N ALA A 77 9.63 -2.54 19.45
CA ALA A 77 10.86 -3.24 19.02
C ALA A 77 10.63 -4.71 18.62
N ALA A 78 9.62 -5.36 19.22
CA ALA A 78 9.21 -6.72 18.91
C ALA A 78 8.69 -6.92 17.47
N LEU A 79 8.32 -5.86 16.75
CA LEU A 79 7.79 -5.90 15.38
C LEU A 79 8.73 -5.29 14.33
N GLN A 80 9.91 -4.79 14.73
CA GLN A 80 10.87 -4.17 13.81
C GLN A 80 11.68 -5.20 13.00
N SER A 81 11.88 -6.41 13.52
CA SER A 81 12.47 -7.52 12.78
C SER A 81 11.98 -8.84 13.35
N VAL A 82 11.18 -9.55 12.56
CA VAL A 82 10.49 -10.77 12.98
C VAL A 82 10.81 -11.91 12.02
N ASN A 83 11.26 -13.04 12.55
CA ASN A 83 11.32 -14.28 11.80
C ASN A 83 9.89 -14.79 11.56
N ALA A 84 9.49 -14.80 10.29
CA ALA A 84 8.13 -15.12 9.87
C ALA A 84 8.14 -16.14 8.73
N ARG A 85 6.96 -16.69 8.45
CA ARG A 85 6.68 -17.46 7.24
C ARG A 85 5.80 -16.66 6.30
N PHE A 86 6.28 -16.48 5.08
CA PHE A 86 5.54 -15.91 3.97
C PHE A 86 4.93 -17.02 3.13
N THR A 87 3.63 -16.94 2.86
CA THR A 87 2.95 -17.76 1.86
C THR A 87 2.38 -16.83 0.80
N LEU A 88 2.47 -17.25 -0.46
CA LEU A 88 1.81 -16.60 -1.59
C LEU A 88 1.16 -17.68 -2.44
N ASP A 89 -0.05 -17.43 -2.90
CA ASP A 89 -0.72 -18.23 -3.90
C ASP A 89 -1.57 -17.33 -4.79
N ALA A 90 -1.19 -17.24 -6.05
CA ALA A 90 -1.82 -16.38 -7.04
C ALA A 90 -2.07 -17.16 -8.33
N SER A 91 -3.25 -16.96 -8.90
CA SER A 91 -3.63 -17.45 -10.23
C SER A 91 -3.70 -16.28 -11.20
N MET A 92 -3.30 -16.51 -12.45
CA MET A 92 -3.24 -15.51 -13.50
C MET A 92 -3.84 -16.09 -14.77
N PRO A 93 -4.69 -15.36 -15.51
CA PRO A 93 -5.11 -15.78 -16.83
C PRO A 93 -3.91 -15.80 -17.78
N SER A 94 -3.98 -16.58 -18.86
CA SER A 94 -3.07 -16.41 -19.98
C SER A 94 -3.35 -15.08 -20.70
N GLY A 95 -2.31 -14.48 -21.28
CA GLY A 95 -2.43 -13.13 -21.86
C GLY A 95 -1.21 -12.25 -21.57
N VAL A 96 -0.04 -12.70 -22.01
CA VAL A 96 1.18 -11.89 -21.91
C VAL A 96 1.11 -10.70 -22.86
N VAL A 97 1.23 -9.50 -22.32
CA VAL A 97 1.46 -8.27 -23.07
C VAL A 97 2.96 -8.11 -23.27
N ASN A 98 3.42 -8.21 -24.52
CA ASN A 98 4.82 -8.00 -24.87
C ASN A 98 5.02 -6.59 -25.43
N ASN A 99 6.01 -5.86 -24.90
CA ASN A 99 6.39 -4.55 -25.39
C ASN A 99 7.92 -4.46 -25.49
N ALA A 100 8.43 -4.51 -26.73
CA ALA A 100 9.85 -4.30 -27.04
C ALA A 100 10.84 -5.11 -26.16
N GLY A 101 10.52 -6.38 -25.88
CA GLY A 101 11.36 -7.26 -25.06
C GLY A 101 11.03 -7.26 -23.56
N ALA A 102 10.22 -6.31 -23.08
CA ALA A 102 9.54 -6.43 -21.79
C ALA A 102 8.24 -7.22 -21.93
N PHE A 103 7.82 -7.89 -20.87
CA PHE A 103 6.55 -8.57 -20.80
C PHE A 103 5.80 -8.22 -19.51
N SER A 104 4.48 -8.25 -19.58
CA SER A 104 3.59 -8.18 -18.43
C SER A 104 2.52 -9.26 -18.54
N LEU A 105 2.39 -10.06 -17.49
CA LEU A 105 1.28 -10.99 -17.33
C LEU A 105 0.33 -10.39 -16.30
N LEU A 106 -0.84 -9.97 -16.77
CA LEU A 106 -1.81 -9.19 -16.01
C LEU A 106 -2.93 -10.06 -15.41
N GLY A 107 -3.71 -9.48 -14.49
CA GLY A 107 -4.96 -10.07 -14.00
C GLY A 107 -4.75 -11.12 -12.90
N ALA A 108 -3.63 -11.07 -12.18
CA ALA A 108 -3.38 -11.96 -11.06
C ALA A 108 -4.40 -11.74 -9.95
N THR A 109 -4.95 -12.84 -9.45
CA THR A 109 -5.82 -12.86 -8.28
C THR A 109 -5.31 -13.92 -7.32
N GLY A 110 -5.22 -13.57 -6.04
CA GLY A 110 -4.62 -14.44 -5.05
C GLY A 110 -4.68 -13.90 -3.65
N ASN A 111 -3.90 -14.56 -2.80
CA ASN A 111 -3.69 -14.13 -1.43
C ASN A 111 -2.24 -14.37 -1.01
N PHE A 112 -1.84 -13.66 0.02
CA PHE A 112 -0.60 -13.95 0.72
C PHE A 112 -0.81 -13.81 2.23
N SER A 113 0.02 -14.49 3.01
CA SER A 113 0.08 -14.29 4.47
C SER A 113 1.52 -14.29 4.96
N ILE A 114 1.78 -13.45 5.96
CA ILE A 114 3.03 -13.35 6.70
C ILE A 114 2.70 -13.61 8.16
N LEU A 115 3.04 -14.80 8.63
CA LEU A 115 2.75 -15.24 9.98
C LEU A 115 4.04 -15.34 10.79
N ALA A 116 4.03 -14.83 12.01
CA ALA A 116 5.11 -15.02 12.95
C ALA A 116 5.27 -16.53 13.27
N ASN A 117 6.51 -16.98 13.49
CA ASN A 117 6.75 -18.38 13.88
C ASN A 117 6.19 -18.73 15.27
N ASN A 118 6.12 -17.72 16.14
CA ASN A 118 5.55 -17.78 17.48
C ASN A 118 4.66 -16.54 17.68
N PRO A 119 3.64 -16.58 18.55
CA PRO A 119 2.81 -15.41 18.77
C PRO A 119 3.64 -14.28 19.38
N ILE A 120 3.42 -13.07 18.90
CA ILE A 120 4.11 -11.86 19.35
C ILE A 120 3.14 -11.05 20.19
N THR A 121 3.62 -10.52 21.31
CA THR A 121 2.86 -9.58 22.13
C THR A 121 3.42 -8.18 21.96
N ALA A 122 2.59 -7.27 21.45
CA ALA A 122 2.94 -5.88 21.23
C ALA A 122 1.76 -4.99 21.61
N ASN A 123 1.99 -3.94 22.40
CA ASN A 123 0.95 -3.02 22.87
C ASN A 123 -0.27 -3.71 23.53
N GLY A 124 -0.03 -4.82 24.24
CA GLY A 124 -1.09 -5.58 24.91
C GLY A 124 -1.91 -6.50 23.99
N ILE A 125 -1.59 -6.56 22.70
CA ILE A 125 -2.19 -7.48 21.73
C ILE A 125 -1.24 -8.64 21.49
N THR A 126 -1.75 -9.88 21.55
CA THR A 126 -1.00 -11.10 21.22
C THR A 126 -1.55 -11.71 19.94
N GLY A 127 -0.70 -11.90 18.93
CA GLY A 127 -1.13 -12.37 17.61
C GLY A 127 -0.04 -13.09 16.82
N PHE A 128 -0.46 -13.72 15.71
CA PHE A 128 0.43 -14.40 14.76
C PHE A 128 0.44 -13.70 13.40
N ASN A 129 -0.67 -13.08 13.01
CA ASN A 129 -0.82 -12.47 11.70
C ASN A 129 -0.12 -11.11 11.67
N LEU A 130 1.09 -11.08 11.11
CA LEU A 130 1.84 -9.85 10.93
C LEU A 130 1.24 -9.02 9.81
N LEU A 131 0.95 -9.67 8.68
CA LEU A 131 0.30 -9.07 7.53
C LEU A 131 -0.23 -10.16 6.60
N SER A 132 -1.49 -10.07 6.20
CA SER A 132 -2.08 -10.91 5.15
C SER A 132 -2.90 -10.07 4.20
N ALA A 133 -3.03 -10.50 2.95
CA ALA A 133 -3.88 -9.82 1.98
C ALA A 133 -4.59 -10.77 1.04
N VAL A 134 -5.78 -10.36 0.60
CA VAL A 134 -6.41 -10.86 -0.62
C VAL A 134 -6.32 -9.77 -1.67
N PHE A 135 -6.00 -10.12 -2.91
CA PHE A 135 -5.83 -9.14 -3.98
C PHE A 135 -6.36 -9.63 -5.33
N THR A 136 -6.68 -8.67 -6.19
CA THR A 136 -6.97 -8.83 -7.62
C THR A 136 -6.13 -7.85 -8.43
N GLY A 137 -6.09 -8.00 -9.76
CA GLY A 137 -5.42 -7.06 -10.66
C GLY A 137 -3.89 -7.07 -10.57
N GLY A 138 -3.28 -8.06 -9.94
CA GLY A 138 -1.83 -8.14 -9.85
C GLY A 138 -1.19 -8.47 -11.20
N SER A 139 0.12 -8.28 -11.30
CA SER A 139 0.89 -8.53 -12.51
C SER A 139 2.28 -9.10 -12.23
N VAL A 140 2.75 -9.98 -13.11
CA VAL A 140 4.16 -10.37 -13.20
C VAL A 140 4.80 -9.61 -14.33
N ASN A 141 5.86 -8.88 -14.03
CA ASN A 141 6.57 -8.05 -14.99
C ASN A 141 8.03 -8.47 -15.07
N GLY A 142 8.59 -8.46 -16.27
CA GLY A 142 10.00 -8.74 -16.48
C GLY A 142 10.46 -8.42 -17.90
N THR A 143 11.73 -8.67 -18.16
CA THR A 143 12.33 -8.54 -19.49
C THR A 143 12.72 -9.91 -19.99
N VAL A 144 12.41 -10.22 -21.24
CA VAL A 144 12.81 -11.47 -21.90
C VAL A 144 14.34 -11.58 -21.88
N GLY A 145 14.85 -12.72 -21.45
CA GLY A 145 16.28 -12.98 -21.23
C GLY A 145 16.81 -12.51 -19.86
N SER A 146 16.00 -11.84 -19.04
CA SER A 146 16.39 -11.41 -17.69
C SER A 146 16.28 -12.52 -16.65
N SER A 147 17.12 -12.45 -15.62
CA SER A 147 17.06 -13.27 -14.40
C SER A 147 16.41 -12.53 -13.21
N ALA A 148 15.77 -11.39 -13.46
CA ALA A 148 15.09 -10.57 -12.47
C ALA A 148 13.81 -9.95 -13.02
N GLY A 149 12.80 -9.83 -12.16
CA GLY A 149 11.50 -9.25 -12.46
C GLY A 149 10.76 -8.87 -11.18
N SER A 150 9.45 -8.68 -11.30
CA SER A 150 8.60 -8.31 -10.17
C SER A 150 7.23 -8.96 -10.26
N PHE A 151 6.61 -9.11 -9.10
CA PHE A 151 5.21 -9.42 -8.93
C PHE A 151 4.60 -8.40 -7.98
N GLY A 152 3.51 -7.76 -8.39
CA GLY A 152 2.89 -6.70 -7.59
C GLY A 152 1.42 -6.53 -7.92
N SER A 153 0.72 -5.80 -7.06
CA SER A 153 -0.61 -5.28 -7.37
C SER A 153 -0.71 -3.86 -6.82
N SER A 154 -1.56 -3.06 -7.47
CA SER A 154 -1.94 -1.74 -6.99
C SER A 154 -3.43 -1.52 -7.13
N THR A 155 -4.01 -0.87 -6.12
CA THR A 155 -5.38 -0.36 -6.19
C THR A 155 -5.53 0.78 -7.19
N GLU A 156 -4.47 1.57 -7.40
CA GLU A 156 -4.41 2.59 -8.47
C GLU A 156 -4.49 1.96 -9.88
N GLY A 157 -4.00 0.73 -10.03
CA GLY A 157 -4.06 -0.04 -11.28
C GLY A 157 -5.42 -0.66 -11.58
N GLY A 158 -6.46 -0.36 -10.77
CA GLY A 158 -7.80 -0.92 -10.91
C GLY A 158 -7.97 -2.30 -10.26
N GLY A 159 -6.97 -2.79 -9.53
CA GLY A 159 -7.07 -3.98 -8.70
C GLY A 159 -7.72 -3.70 -7.34
N THR A 160 -7.89 -4.76 -6.55
CA THR A 160 -8.27 -4.67 -5.13
C THR A 160 -7.15 -5.25 -4.28
N ILE A 161 -6.90 -4.66 -3.11
CA ILE A 161 -6.01 -5.21 -2.09
C ILE A 161 -6.67 -4.97 -0.73
N THR A 162 -6.87 -6.03 0.04
CA THR A 162 -7.45 -5.94 1.39
C THR A 162 -6.48 -6.52 2.38
N TYR A 163 -5.79 -5.64 3.12
CA TYR A 163 -4.86 -6.03 4.18
C TYR A 163 -5.58 -6.40 5.47
N THR A 164 -5.00 -7.34 6.20
CA THR A 164 -5.38 -7.72 7.57
C THR A 164 -4.13 -7.94 8.40
N SER A 165 -4.19 -7.60 9.68
CA SER A 165 -3.10 -7.78 10.65
C SER A 165 -3.69 -7.87 12.05
N ASP A 166 -3.00 -8.57 12.95
CA ASP A 166 -3.33 -8.53 14.38
C ASP A 166 -2.81 -7.23 15.04
N PHE A 167 -1.86 -6.53 14.41
CA PHE A 167 -1.13 -5.40 15.00
C PHE A 167 -1.40 -4.06 14.32
N LEU A 168 -2.00 -4.06 13.12
CA LEU A 168 -2.29 -2.88 12.32
C LEU A 168 -3.78 -2.79 12.00
N SER A 169 -4.33 -1.57 11.98
CA SER A 169 -5.65 -1.29 11.40
C SER A 169 -5.48 -0.71 10.00
N PHE A 170 -6.35 -1.16 9.09
CA PHE A 170 -6.43 -0.72 7.70
C PHE A 170 -7.77 -0.07 7.40
N ASP A 171 -8.45 0.50 8.40
CA ASP A 171 -9.79 1.08 8.23
C ASP A 171 -9.77 2.43 7.49
N GLN A 172 -8.59 3.04 7.33
CA GLN A 172 -8.43 4.38 6.74
C GLN A 172 -7.38 4.46 5.62
N ILE A 173 -7.38 3.46 4.73
CA ILE A 173 -6.54 3.44 3.52
C ILE A 173 -7.39 3.79 2.29
N SER A 174 -6.92 4.71 1.45
CA SER A 174 -7.52 5.00 0.14
C SER A 174 -6.94 4.07 -0.93
N ASN A 175 -5.62 3.88 -0.85
CA ASN A 175 -4.85 3.12 -1.81
C ASN A 175 -3.91 2.16 -1.09
N SER A 176 -3.70 1.01 -1.68
CA SER A 176 -2.85 -0.07 -1.20
C SER A 176 -2.14 -0.73 -2.35
N ASP A 177 -0.86 -0.99 -2.14
CA ASP A 177 0.03 -1.58 -3.12
C ASP A 177 0.98 -2.57 -2.45
N PHE A 178 1.43 -3.57 -3.21
CA PHE A 178 2.60 -4.36 -2.86
C PHE A 178 3.47 -4.58 -4.07
N SER A 179 4.77 -4.68 -3.83
CA SER A 179 5.75 -5.00 -4.87
C SER A 179 6.76 -6.00 -4.33
N LEU A 180 6.78 -7.17 -4.95
CA LEU A 180 7.67 -8.27 -4.64
C LEU A 180 8.68 -8.42 -5.79
N ALA A 181 9.97 -8.31 -5.46
CA ALA A 181 11.05 -8.59 -6.38
C ALA A 181 11.18 -10.10 -6.59
N LEU A 182 11.28 -10.51 -7.85
CA LEU A 182 11.63 -11.87 -8.26
C LEU A 182 13.09 -11.86 -8.69
N THR A 183 13.96 -12.46 -7.91
CA THR A 183 15.41 -12.46 -8.13
C THR A 183 15.93 -13.88 -8.32
N ALA A 184 17.14 -14.01 -8.86
CA ALA A 184 17.78 -15.31 -9.11
C ALA A 184 16.87 -16.27 -9.91
N VAL A 185 16.17 -15.74 -10.92
CA VAL A 185 15.18 -16.51 -11.68
C VAL A 185 15.84 -17.69 -12.40
N THR A 186 15.37 -18.92 -12.17
CA THR A 186 15.80 -20.11 -12.92
C THR A 186 15.07 -20.17 -14.24
N ASN A 187 15.81 -20.40 -15.32
CA ASN A 187 15.34 -20.20 -16.70
C ASN A 187 14.96 -18.73 -16.88
N ALA A 188 15.87 -17.97 -17.51
CA ALA A 188 15.62 -16.57 -17.81
C ALA A 188 14.25 -16.39 -18.46
N PHE A 189 13.58 -15.29 -18.14
CA PHE A 189 12.22 -15.08 -18.60
C PHE A 189 12.13 -15.19 -20.12
N SER A 190 11.11 -15.87 -20.59
CA SER A 190 10.80 -16.03 -21.99
C SER A 190 9.29 -16.11 -22.14
N THR A 191 8.81 -15.65 -23.28
CA THR A 191 7.40 -15.69 -23.63
C THR A 191 7.23 -16.62 -24.80
N ASN A 192 6.33 -17.59 -24.67
CA ASN A 192 5.98 -18.51 -25.75
C ASN A 192 4.51 -18.28 -26.10
N GLY A 193 4.28 -17.39 -27.07
CA GLY A 193 2.93 -16.89 -27.37
C GLY A 193 2.36 -16.12 -26.18
N ASN A 194 1.24 -16.59 -25.65
CA ASN A 194 0.47 -15.91 -24.60
C ASN A 194 0.84 -16.34 -23.17
N ARG A 195 1.94 -17.07 -22.98
CA ARG A 195 2.43 -17.49 -21.65
C ARG A 195 3.89 -17.14 -21.43
N VAL A 196 4.24 -17.03 -20.15
CA VAL A 196 5.62 -17.00 -19.65
C VAL A 196 6.05 -18.45 -19.39
N ASN A 197 7.33 -18.79 -19.57
CA ASN A 197 7.84 -20.11 -19.20
C ASN A 197 7.78 -20.34 -17.68
N ASP A 198 7.83 -21.61 -17.28
CA ASP A 198 8.05 -21.99 -15.88
C ASP A 198 9.39 -21.44 -15.38
N PHE A 199 9.34 -20.88 -14.18
CA PHE A 199 10.53 -20.39 -13.50
C PHE A 199 10.41 -20.57 -11.99
N ARG A 200 11.54 -20.45 -11.31
CA ARG A 200 11.63 -20.31 -9.86
C ARG A 200 12.44 -19.08 -9.54
N ALA A 201 12.20 -18.47 -8.40
CA ALA A 201 12.87 -17.25 -7.99
C ALA A 201 13.02 -17.19 -6.47
N THR A 202 13.82 -16.24 -6.02
CA THR A 202 13.88 -15.79 -4.62
C THR A 202 13.07 -14.50 -4.48
N ILE A 203 12.19 -14.46 -3.47
CA ILE A 203 11.26 -13.33 -3.25
C ILE A 203 11.63 -12.47 -2.04
N GLY A 204 11.54 -11.16 -2.22
CA GLY A 204 11.55 -10.12 -1.19
C GLY A 204 10.71 -8.95 -1.67
N GLY A 205 10.34 -8.01 -0.80
CA GLY A 205 9.45 -6.93 -1.25
C GLY A 205 8.96 -6.00 -0.17
N GLN A 206 8.05 -5.12 -0.57
CA GLN A 206 7.50 -4.06 0.25
C GLN A 206 5.99 -3.95 0.07
N PHE A 207 5.35 -3.43 1.13
CA PHE A 207 3.92 -3.21 1.23
C PHE A 207 3.69 -1.77 1.63
N SER A 208 2.79 -1.12 0.90
CA SER A 208 2.58 0.31 1.04
C SER A 208 1.10 0.64 0.97
N SER A 209 0.72 1.74 1.60
CA SER A 209 -0.64 2.27 1.57
C SER A 209 -0.61 3.78 1.60
N GLU A 210 -1.60 4.41 0.99
CA GLU A 210 -1.84 5.83 1.18
C GLU A 210 -2.74 5.97 2.41
N PRO A 211 -2.29 6.65 3.47
CA PRO A 211 -3.21 7.04 4.54
C PRO A 211 -4.19 8.04 3.93
N LEU A 212 -5.50 7.82 4.12
CA LEU A 212 -6.48 8.85 3.80
C LEU A 212 -6.01 10.16 4.46
N PRO A 213 -5.98 11.30 3.75
CA PRO A 213 -5.85 12.57 4.43
C PRO A 213 -6.99 12.62 5.44
N SER A 214 -6.68 12.47 6.72
CA SER A 214 -7.70 12.62 7.74
C SER A 214 -8.12 14.07 7.68
N PHE A 215 -9.24 14.36 7.02
CA PHE A 215 -9.98 15.60 7.19
C PHE A 215 -10.66 15.61 8.57
N VAL A 216 -9.90 15.28 9.62
CA VAL A 216 -10.18 15.74 10.95
C VAL A 216 -9.41 17.05 11.02
N PRO A 217 -10.08 18.22 11.03
CA PRO A 217 -9.38 19.45 11.35
C PRO A 217 -8.67 19.17 12.67
N GLU A 218 -7.35 19.32 12.70
CA GLU A 218 -6.57 19.06 13.91
C GLU A 218 -7.27 19.76 15.09
N PRO A 219 -7.22 19.22 16.32
CA PRO A 219 -7.83 19.87 17.48
C PRO A 219 -7.46 21.37 17.60
N GLY A 220 -6.28 21.76 17.08
CA GLY A 220 -5.87 23.14 16.90
C GLY A 220 -6.73 23.97 15.93
N THR A 221 -7.22 23.40 14.83
CA THR A 221 -8.10 24.09 13.87
C THR A 221 -9.47 24.37 14.48
N TRP A 222 -10.03 23.42 15.23
CA TRP A 222 -11.25 23.66 16.01
C TRP A 222 -11.01 24.69 17.09
N ALA A 223 -9.88 24.62 17.79
CA ALA A 223 -9.50 25.62 18.78
C ALA A 223 -9.36 27.01 18.14
N MET A 224 -8.76 27.14 16.95
CA MET A 224 -8.63 28.40 16.22
C MET A 224 -9.97 28.93 15.70
N LEU A 225 -10.88 28.07 15.26
CA LEU A 225 -12.24 28.47 14.87
C LEU A 225 -13.04 28.91 16.10
N ILE A 226 -13.01 28.15 17.19
CA ILE A 226 -13.68 28.50 18.46
C ILE A 226 -13.09 29.79 19.04
N LEU A 227 -11.76 29.94 19.00
CA LEU A 227 -11.08 31.16 19.43
C LEU A 227 -11.45 32.35 18.53
N GLY A 228 -11.48 32.15 17.21
CA GLY A 228 -11.90 33.16 16.24
C GLY A 228 -13.34 33.61 16.45
N PHE A 229 -14.29 32.69 16.53
CA PHE A 229 -15.70 32.99 16.81
C PHE A 229 -15.90 33.56 18.21
N GLY A 230 -15.14 33.08 19.21
CA GLY A 230 -15.15 33.61 20.57
C GLY A 230 -14.69 35.07 20.63
N LEU A 231 -13.60 35.42 19.95
CA LEU A 231 -13.10 36.79 19.85
C LEU A 231 -14.11 37.71 19.15
N VAL A 232 -14.74 37.25 18.06
CA VAL A 232 -15.79 38.00 17.37
C VAL A 232 -16.98 38.24 18.30
N GLY A 233 -17.46 37.21 19.02
CA GLY A 233 -18.55 37.33 19.99
C GLY A 233 -18.26 38.31 21.13
N VAL A 234 -17.05 38.25 21.71
CA VAL A 234 -16.61 39.18 22.76
C VAL A 234 -16.53 40.61 22.23
N SER A 235 -16.01 40.80 21.01
CA SER A 235 -15.95 42.13 20.38
C SER A 235 -17.34 42.72 20.13
N ALA A 236 -18.31 41.89 19.71
CA ALA A 236 -19.70 42.31 19.49
C ALA A 236 -20.41 42.67 20.81
N ARG A 237 -20.14 41.93 21.91
CA ARG A 237 -20.71 42.23 23.23
C ARG A 237 -20.19 43.55 23.79
N ARG A 238 -18.90 43.86 23.64
CA ARG A 238 -18.32 45.13 24.13
C ARG A 238 -18.94 46.37 23.46
N ARG A 239 -19.34 46.28 22.19
CA ARG A 239 -19.98 47.38 21.45
C ARG A 239 -21.41 47.68 21.90
N ARG A 240 -22.11 46.73 22.54
CA ARG A 240 -23.49 46.94 23.01
C ARG A 240 -23.58 47.75 24.29
N ASN A 241 -22.50 47.87 25.07
CA ASN A 241 -22.49 48.66 26.30
C ASN A 241 -22.20 50.16 26.07
N THR A 242 -22.28 50.65 24.83
CA THR A 242 -22.01 52.06 24.47
C THR A 242 -23.23 52.77 23.86
N THR A 243 -24.44 52.39 24.27
CA THR A 243 -25.67 53.19 24.09
C THR A 243 -26.08 53.72 25.46
N VAL A 244 -25.42 54.80 25.89
CA VAL A 244 -25.95 56.18 25.96
C VAL A 244 -27.12 56.30 26.94
N VAL A 245 -26.78 56.80 28.13
CA VAL A 245 -27.70 57.47 29.05
C VAL A 245 -28.09 58.80 28.42
N ALA A 246 -29.39 59.01 28.21
CA ALA A 246 -30.03 60.32 28.11
C ALA A 246 -31.43 60.19 28.72
#